data_AF-A0A6A6KHM9-F1
#
_entry.id   AF-A0A6A6KHM9-F1
#
_cell.length_a   1.000
_cell.length_b   1.000
_cell.length_c   1.000
_cell.angle_alpha   90.00
_cell.angle_beta   90.00
_cell.angle_gamma   90.00
#
_symmetry.space_group_name_H-M   'P 1'
#
loop_
_entity.id
_entity.type
_entity.pdbx_description
1 polymer ?
#
loop_
_entity_poly.entity_id
_entity_poly.type
_entity_poly.pdbx_seq_one_letter_code
_entity_poly.pdbx_strand_id
1 'polypeptide(L)'
;MVTKTEETQLNRLESQLEHGGGGAWDYLCLVRKLKVRRSEKVLKHGLSILNDPKRSSLGHDEWTLYEQVAIAAMDCQSLDVAKDCINVLQKRFPESKRVGGLEGMLLEAKGSWTEAEKAYLSLLEDNPLDQVIYKRRVALAKAQGKVSEAIEFLNKYLEIFMADSDAWRELAEIYVSLQMYKQAAFCYEELILSQPTVPLYHLAYADVLYTLGGLENLQAAKKYYSSTIDLTGGKNTRALFGICLCTSAIAQLTKGRNKEDKDSPDLQSLATAALEKEYKHRASGKEEQADIKGKEGRQEEGIASEGLKHRVFEVSLADLQKDEDHAYRKIRLRAEDVQGRNVLTNFWGMDFTTDKLRSLVRKWQTLIEAHVDVKTTDNYTLRLFCIAFTKRRANQVKRTCYAQSSQIRQIRRKMREIMVNQAASCDLKELVAKFIPEMIGREIEKATSSIYPLQNVFIRKVKILKAPKFDLGKLMEVHGDYSADDIGVKLDRPADETMAEGETEVLAQPKESFILGSDNPFNFRPFGMALSNQ
;
A
#
# COMPACT_ATOMS: atom_id res chain seq x y z
N MET A 1 23.83 7.80 7.08
CA MET A 1 22.76 7.33 8.00
C MET A 1 23.08 7.86 9.38
N VAL A 2 22.10 8.44 10.08
CA VAL A 2 22.26 8.85 11.48
C VAL A 2 22.40 7.59 12.33
N THR A 3 23.41 7.51 13.19
CA THR A 3 23.54 6.34 14.08
C THR A 3 22.45 6.38 15.13
N LYS A 4 21.95 5.21 15.59
CA LYS A 4 20.90 5.14 16.62
C LYS A 4 21.27 5.94 17.88
N THR A 5 22.56 6.02 18.21
CA THR A 5 23.12 6.80 19.32
C THR A 5 23.01 8.31 19.11
N GLU A 6 23.24 8.80 17.89
CA GLU A 6 23.10 10.23 17.56
C GLU A 6 21.63 10.65 17.52
N GLU A 7 20.73 9.77 17.08
CA GLU A 7 19.29 10.02 17.07
C GLU A 7 18.71 10.07 18.50
N THR A 8 19.13 9.17 19.39
CA THR A 8 18.72 9.23 20.79
C THR A 8 19.26 10.48 21.51
N GLN A 9 20.50 10.88 21.22
CA GLN A 9 21.07 12.12 21.73
C GLN A 9 20.29 13.35 21.23
N LEU A 10 19.93 13.38 19.95
CA LEU A 10 19.12 14.45 19.37
C LEU A 10 17.76 14.57 20.06
N ASN A 11 17.04 13.46 20.21
CA ASN A 11 15.73 13.43 20.86
C ASN A 11 15.80 13.82 22.35
N ARG A 12 16.89 13.46 23.04
CA ARG A 12 17.14 13.88 24.42
C ARG A 12 17.31 15.39 24.53
N LEU A 13 18.14 15.98 23.66
CA LEU A 13 18.35 17.44 23.61
C LEU A 13 17.06 18.18 23.25
N GLU A 14 16.27 17.65 22.31
CA GLU A 14 14.94 18.20 21.99
C GLU A 14 14.01 18.21 23.22
N SER A 15 13.96 17.09 23.94
CA SER A 15 13.14 17.00 25.15
C SER A 15 13.61 17.97 26.23
N GLN A 16 14.92 18.14 26.42
CA GLN A 16 15.46 19.10 27.37
C GLN A 16 15.08 20.55 27.03
N LEU A 17 15.12 20.91 25.74
CA LEU A 17 14.75 22.26 25.28
C LEU A 17 13.25 22.56 25.41
N GLU A 18 12.39 21.55 25.26
CA GLU A 18 10.94 21.69 25.46
C GLU A 18 10.57 21.95 26.93
N HIS A 19 11.36 21.43 27.87
CA HIS A 19 11.17 21.62 29.31
C HIS A 19 11.93 22.84 29.87
N GLY A 20 12.46 23.71 29.01
CA GLY A 20 13.18 24.92 29.42
C GLY A 20 14.61 24.68 29.92
N GLY A 21 15.19 23.50 29.64
CA GLY A 21 16.60 23.21 29.88
C GLY A 21 17.54 23.97 28.93
N GLY A 22 18.80 24.13 29.32
CA GLY A 22 19.87 24.70 28.47
C GLY A 22 20.33 23.75 27.36
N GLY A 23 21.27 24.20 26.51
CA GLY A 23 21.87 23.37 25.44
C GLY A 23 21.33 23.63 24.03
N ALA A 24 20.70 24.79 23.78
CA ALA A 24 20.14 25.14 22.48
C ALA A 24 21.19 25.15 21.36
N TRP A 25 22.40 25.62 21.64
CA TRP A 25 23.49 25.63 20.68
C TRP A 25 23.98 24.23 20.30
N ASP A 26 24.13 23.33 21.29
CA ASP A 26 24.56 21.95 21.07
C ASP A 26 23.54 21.18 20.21
N TYR A 27 22.25 21.43 20.44
CA TYR A 27 21.18 20.92 19.59
C TYR A 27 21.32 21.39 18.15
N LEU A 28 21.46 22.71 17.91
CA LEU A 28 21.59 23.25 16.56
C LEU A 28 22.82 22.73 15.83
N CYS A 29 23.95 22.60 16.53
CA CYS A 29 25.17 21.99 16.01
C CYS A 29 24.95 20.53 15.60
N LEU A 30 24.27 19.74 16.44
CA LEU A 30 23.98 18.33 16.15
C LEU A 30 23.01 18.18 14.97
N VAL A 31 21.93 18.98 14.92
CA VAL A 31 20.99 19.01 13.78
C VAL A 31 21.74 19.28 12.48
N ARG A 32 22.64 20.27 12.49
CA ARG A 32 23.46 20.64 11.32
C ARG A 32 24.42 19.52 10.93
N LYS A 33 25.14 18.93 11.88
CA LYS A 33 26.08 17.82 11.65
C LYS A 33 25.37 16.61 11.02
N LEU A 34 24.18 16.28 11.53
CA LEU A 34 23.38 15.16 11.06
C LEU A 34 22.55 15.47 9.80
N LYS A 35 22.50 16.74 9.38
CA LYS A 35 21.68 17.23 8.25
C LYS A 35 20.20 16.83 8.36
N VAL A 36 19.65 16.83 9.59
CA VAL A 36 18.25 16.44 9.86
C VAL A 36 17.32 17.64 9.66
N ARG A 37 16.17 17.43 9.03
CA ARG A 37 15.16 18.48 8.85
C ARG A 37 14.31 18.64 10.12
N ARG A 38 14.59 19.70 10.90
CA ARG A 38 13.87 20.12 12.12
C ARG A 38 13.60 21.63 12.10
N SER A 39 13.12 22.13 10.97
CA SER A 39 13.10 23.55 10.63
C SER A 39 12.35 24.43 11.64
N GLU A 40 11.22 23.97 12.18
CA GLU A 40 10.45 24.72 13.20
C GLU A 40 11.25 24.91 14.51
N LYS A 41 11.84 23.84 15.04
CA LYS A 41 12.64 23.88 16.27
C LYS A 41 13.92 24.70 16.06
N VAL A 42 14.58 24.52 14.91
CA VAL A 42 15.77 25.28 14.51
C VAL A 42 15.46 26.77 14.44
N LEU A 43 14.33 27.15 13.83
CA LEU A 43 13.90 28.54 13.74
C LEU A 43 13.64 29.14 15.12
N LYS A 44 12.88 28.45 15.96
CA LYS A 44 12.54 28.93 17.32
C LYS A 44 13.77 29.14 18.18
N HIS A 45 14.63 28.12 18.30
CA HIS A 45 15.81 28.20 19.16
C HIS A 45 16.92 29.07 18.54
N GLY A 46 17.06 29.05 17.22
CA GLY A 46 18.02 29.91 16.52
C GLY A 46 17.66 31.39 16.66
N LEU A 47 16.39 31.77 16.52
CA LEU A 47 15.94 33.14 16.79
C LEU A 47 16.15 33.56 18.24
N SER A 48 15.93 32.66 19.20
CA SER A 48 16.20 32.94 20.61
C SER A 48 17.67 33.29 20.85
N ILE A 49 18.60 32.62 20.18
CA ILE A 49 20.04 32.89 20.29
C ILE A 49 20.41 34.16 19.53
N LEU A 50 19.85 34.37 18.33
CA LEU A 50 20.12 35.57 17.53
C LEU A 50 19.59 36.84 18.20
N ASN A 51 18.53 36.77 19.01
CA ASN A 51 18.00 37.92 19.74
C ASN A 51 18.75 38.19 21.07
N ASP A 52 19.59 37.27 21.55
CA ASP A 52 20.36 37.44 22.78
C ASP A 52 21.61 38.33 22.50
N PRO A 53 21.86 39.40 23.28
CA PRO A 53 23.08 40.21 23.16
C PRO A 53 24.36 39.39 23.37
N LYS A 54 24.30 38.24 24.05
CA LYS A 54 25.45 37.33 24.21
C LYS A 54 25.82 36.58 22.93
N ARG A 55 25.08 36.71 21.83
CA ARG A 55 25.39 36.04 20.55
C ARG A 55 26.81 36.27 20.04
N SER A 56 27.40 37.44 20.32
CA SER A 56 28.78 37.75 19.93
C SER A 56 29.83 36.82 20.57
N SER A 57 29.47 36.08 21.63
CA SER A 57 30.35 35.05 22.21
C SER A 57 30.55 33.83 21.30
N LEU A 58 29.70 33.65 20.27
CA LEU A 58 29.81 32.57 19.29
C LEU A 58 30.93 32.81 18.26
N GLY A 59 31.42 34.05 18.14
CA GLY A 59 32.50 34.38 17.20
C GLY A 59 32.16 34.05 15.75
N HIS A 60 32.94 33.17 15.12
CA HIS A 60 32.71 32.76 13.72
C HIS A 60 31.45 31.94 13.51
N ASP A 61 30.98 31.25 14.55
CA ASP A 61 29.79 30.40 14.46
C ASP A 61 28.49 31.20 14.37
N GLU A 62 28.50 32.49 14.75
CA GLU A 62 27.35 33.39 14.60
C GLU A 62 26.84 33.43 13.14
N TRP A 63 27.74 33.50 12.17
CA TRP A 63 27.37 33.57 10.75
C TRP A 63 26.74 32.27 10.26
N THR A 64 27.26 31.14 10.75
CA THR A 64 26.69 29.83 10.44
C THR A 64 25.30 29.64 11.03
N LEU A 65 25.02 30.28 12.18
CA LEU A 65 23.69 30.32 12.78
C LEU A 65 22.72 31.14 11.92
N TYR A 66 23.13 32.31 11.41
CA TYR A 66 22.31 33.08 10.48
C TYR A 66 21.94 32.29 9.22
N GLU A 67 22.88 31.54 8.63
CA GLU A 67 22.58 30.67 7.48
C GLU A 67 21.59 29.57 7.84
N GLN A 68 21.80 28.89 8.97
CA GLN A 68 20.93 27.81 9.44
C GLN A 68 19.51 28.30 9.75
N VAL A 69 19.38 29.47 10.37
CA VAL A 69 18.10 30.12 10.67
C VAL A 69 17.42 30.59 9.38
N ALA A 70 18.16 31.15 8.42
CA ALA A 70 17.59 31.56 7.13
C ALA A 70 16.97 30.37 6.38
N ILE A 71 17.68 29.23 6.32
CA ILE A 71 17.16 28.00 5.69
C ILE A 71 15.91 27.49 6.42
N ALA A 72 15.96 27.43 7.76
CA ALA A 72 14.82 27.01 8.56
C ALA A 72 13.61 27.95 8.44
N ALA A 73 13.85 29.26 8.35
CA ALA A 73 12.82 30.28 8.16
C ALA A 73 12.12 30.14 6.81
N MET A 74 12.87 29.88 5.72
CA MET A 74 12.31 29.60 4.40
C MET A 74 11.41 28.35 4.42
N ASP A 75 11.86 27.28 5.07
CA ASP A 75 11.06 26.05 5.25
C ASP A 75 9.76 26.29 6.02
N CYS A 76 9.78 27.17 7.03
CA CYS A 76 8.63 27.55 7.83
C CYS A 76 7.80 28.70 7.23
N GLN A 77 8.05 29.09 5.97
CA GLN A 77 7.37 30.19 5.27
C GLN A 77 7.46 31.55 6.00
N SER A 78 8.47 31.73 6.86
CA SER A 78 8.78 32.98 7.55
C SER A 78 9.78 33.80 6.73
N LEU A 79 9.34 34.26 5.55
CA LEU A 79 10.20 34.87 4.53
C LEU A 79 10.84 36.19 4.97
N ASP A 80 10.20 36.93 5.88
CA ASP A 80 10.74 38.18 6.43
C ASP A 80 11.99 37.93 7.26
N VAL A 81 11.92 36.94 8.18
CA VAL A 81 13.07 36.52 9.00
C VAL A 81 14.20 36.01 8.13
N ALA A 82 13.89 35.20 7.10
CA ALA A 82 14.90 34.71 6.16
C ALA A 82 15.60 35.86 5.44
N LYS A 83 14.83 36.85 4.95
CA LYS A 83 15.35 38.04 4.29
C LYS A 83 16.24 38.87 5.22
N ASP A 84 15.84 39.05 6.48
CA ASP A 84 16.62 39.80 7.46
C ASP A 84 17.96 39.12 7.77
N CYS A 85 17.95 37.80 7.99
CA CYS A 85 19.17 37.03 8.19
C CYS A 85 20.11 37.11 6.97
N ILE A 86 19.57 37.01 5.76
CA ILE A 86 20.35 37.11 4.52
C ILE A 86 20.93 38.52 4.33
N ASN A 87 20.16 39.59 4.61
CA ASN A 87 20.65 40.96 4.54
C ASN A 87 21.82 41.23 5.50
N VAL A 88 21.79 40.63 6.70
CA VAL A 88 22.90 40.72 7.65
C VAL A 88 24.14 40.01 7.10
N LEU A 89 23.98 38.82 6.52
CA LEU A 89 25.06 38.08 5.88
C LEU A 89 25.64 38.84 4.68
N GLN A 90 24.80 39.45 3.84
CA GLN A 90 25.20 40.20 2.66
C GLN A 90 26.00 41.46 3.01
N LYS A 91 25.64 42.17 4.09
CA LYS A 91 26.43 43.32 4.59
C LYS A 91 27.83 42.92 5.05
N ARG A 92 27.96 41.71 5.61
CA ARG A 92 29.26 41.20 6.10
C ARG A 92 30.09 40.57 4.98
N PHE A 93 29.45 39.93 4.01
CA PHE A 93 30.08 39.17 2.94
C PHE A 93 29.45 39.47 1.55
N PRO A 94 29.66 40.67 0.97
CA PRO A 94 28.94 41.11 -0.22
C PRO A 94 29.17 40.29 -1.49
N GLU A 95 30.35 39.68 -1.65
CA GLU A 95 30.73 38.89 -2.83
C GLU A 95 30.68 37.37 -2.56
N SER A 96 30.04 36.95 -1.46
CA SER A 96 30.00 35.54 -1.09
C SER A 96 29.01 34.75 -1.95
N LYS A 97 29.53 33.77 -2.69
CA LYS A 97 28.72 32.80 -3.46
C LYS A 97 27.72 32.04 -2.58
N ARG A 98 28.07 31.79 -1.31
CA ARG A 98 27.17 31.15 -0.33
C ARG A 98 25.96 32.01 -0.01
N VAL A 99 26.16 33.32 0.13
CA VAL A 99 25.07 34.28 0.38
C VAL A 99 24.21 34.44 -0.88
N GLY A 100 24.82 34.53 -2.06
CA GLY A 100 24.09 34.52 -3.33
C GLY A 100 23.24 33.25 -3.52
N GLY A 101 23.73 32.08 -3.11
CA GLY A 101 22.95 30.85 -3.09
C GLY A 101 21.73 30.89 -2.15
N LEU A 102 21.87 31.54 -0.98
CA LEU A 102 20.75 31.78 -0.04
C LEU A 102 19.73 32.78 -0.59
N GLU A 103 20.18 33.82 -1.30
CA GLU A 103 19.30 34.75 -2.00
C GLU A 103 18.50 34.04 -3.10
N GLY A 104 19.15 33.18 -3.90
CA GLY A 104 18.47 32.32 -4.87
C GLY A 104 17.39 31.44 -4.23
N MET A 105 17.71 30.76 -3.12
CA MET A 105 16.74 29.95 -2.36
C MET A 105 15.59 30.80 -1.80
N LEU A 106 15.84 32.05 -1.40
CA LEU A 106 14.79 32.97 -0.94
C LEU A 106 13.84 33.36 -2.08
N LEU A 107 14.37 33.54 -3.30
CA LEU A 107 13.56 33.80 -4.49
C LEU A 107 12.70 32.58 -4.86
N GLU A 108 13.24 31.36 -4.73
CA GLU A 108 12.46 30.12 -4.85
C GLU A 108 11.31 30.08 -3.84
N ALA A 109 11.60 30.35 -2.57
CA ALA A 109 10.60 30.31 -1.50
C ALA A 109 9.49 31.37 -1.68
N LYS A 110 9.80 32.49 -2.35
CA LYS A 110 8.82 33.52 -2.76
C LYS A 110 8.00 33.15 -3.99
N GLY A 111 8.43 32.15 -4.77
CA GLY A 111 7.84 31.78 -6.05
C GLY A 111 8.30 32.64 -7.24
N SER A 112 9.34 33.46 -7.08
CA SER A 112 9.96 34.25 -8.16
C SER A 112 10.93 33.40 -8.99
N TRP A 113 10.39 32.42 -9.72
CA TRP A 113 11.18 31.38 -10.38
C TRP A 113 12.19 31.90 -11.42
N THR A 114 11.79 32.89 -12.21
CA THR A 114 12.61 33.46 -13.29
C THR A 114 13.79 34.28 -12.75
N GLU A 115 13.59 34.97 -11.64
CA GLU A 115 14.64 35.71 -10.93
C GLU A 115 15.62 34.74 -10.27
N ALA A 116 15.10 33.68 -9.64
CA ALA A 116 15.94 32.61 -9.08
C ALA A 116 16.81 31.94 -10.14
N GLU A 117 16.25 31.63 -11.31
CA GLU A 117 17.02 31.05 -12.42
C GLU A 117 18.14 31.96 -12.90
N LYS A 118 17.85 33.27 -13.09
CA LYS A 118 18.88 34.26 -13.45
C LYS A 118 19.99 34.35 -12.41
N ALA A 119 19.63 34.37 -11.12
CA ALA A 119 20.59 34.41 -10.02
C ALA A 119 21.48 33.16 -10.00
N TYR A 120 20.93 31.98 -10.27
CA TYR A 120 21.72 30.76 -10.38
C TYR A 120 22.62 30.73 -11.61
N LEU A 121 22.16 31.26 -12.74
CA LEU A 121 22.99 31.37 -13.95
C LEU A 121 24.18 32.30 -13.73
N SER A 122 24.00 33.47 -13.11
CA SER A 122 25.12 34.36 -12.78
C SER A 122 26.12 33.70 -11.82
N LEU A 123 25.64 32.93 -10.83
CA LEU A 123 26.53 32.19 -9.93
C LEU A 123 27.34 31.10 -10.66
N LEU A 124 26.77 30.48 -11.69
CA LEU A 124 27.45 29.48 -12.51
C LEU A 124 28.44 30.11 -13.51
N GLU A 125 28.20 31.34 -13.98
CA GLU A 125 29.19 32.10 -14.77
C GLU A 125 30.46 32.34 -13.94
N ASP A 126 30.30 32.68 -12.66
CA ASP A 126 31.43 32.89 -11.74
C ASP A 126 32.06 31.59 -11.21
N ASN A 127 31.31 30.49 -11.18
CA ASN A 127 31.80 29.17 -10.78
C ASN A 127 31.11 28.04 -11.59
N PRO A 128 31.67 27.68 -12.76
CA PRO A 128 31.06 26.68 -13.63
C PRO A 128 30.98 25.27 -13.03
N LEU A 129 31.69 24.99 -11.94
CA LEU A 129 31.78 23.69 -11.29
C LEU A 129 31.02 23.61 -9.96
N ASP A 130 30.09 24.54 -9.68
CA ASP A 130 29.29 24.50 -8.46
C ASP A 130 28.14 23.46 -8.54
N GLN A 131 28.40 22.26 -8.01
CA GLN A 131 27.44 21.16 -7.94
C GLN A 131 26.13 21.54 -7.21
N VAL A 132 26.19 22.39 -6.19
CA VAL A 132 25.02 22.75 -5.38
C VAL A 132 24.02 23.54 -6.23
N ILE A 133 24.52 24.48 -7.03
CA ILE A 133 23.67 25.33 -7.88
C ILE A 133 23.03 24.51 -9.00
N TYR A 134 23.74 23.57 -9.63
CA TYR A 134 23.13 22.65 -10.61
C TYR A 134 21.98 21.84 -9.99
N LYS A 135 22.18 21.25 -8.80
CA LYS A 135 21.12 20.50 -8.10
C LYS A 135 19.93 21.38 -7.74
N ARG A 136 20.16 22.65 -7.39
CA ARG A 136 19.09 23.62 -7.15
C ARG A 136 18.28 23.93 -8.41
N ARG A 137 18.93 24.11 -9.56
CA ARG A 137 18.24 24.32 -10.85
C ARG A 137 17.38 23.12 -11.25
N VAL A 138 17.83 21.89 -10.99
CA VAL A 138 16.99 20.68 -11.17
C VAL A 138 15.78 20.72 -10.25
N ALA A 139 15.98 21.03 -8.96
CA ALA A 139 14.88 21.15 -7.99
C ALA A 139 13.88 22.25 -8.39
N LEU A 140 14.35 23.38 -8.91
CA LEU A 140 13.55 24.49 -9.44
C LEU A 140 12.62 24.03 -10.57
N ALA A 141 13.17 23.33 -11.58
CA ALA A 141 12.39 22.80 -12.71
C ALA A 141 11.34 21.78 -12.25
N LYS A 142 11.70 20.90 -11.29
CA LYS A 142 10.77 19.95 -10.68
C LYS A 142 9.64 20.64 -9.92
N ALA A 143 9.94 21.69 -9.15
CA ALA A 143 8.95 22.47 -8.41
C ALA A 143 7.92 23.15 -9.34
N GLN A 144 8.35 23.56 -10.54
CA GLN A 144 7.47 24.11 -11.57
C GLN A 144 6.64 23.04 -12.31
N GLY A 145 6.87 21.75 -12.05
CA GLY A 145 6.25 20.65 -12.79
C GLY A 145 6.81 20.44 -14.20
N LYS A 146 7.92 21.10 -14.54
CA LYS A 146 8.58 21.01 -15.85
C LYS A 146 9.59 19.86 -15.87
N VAL A 147 9.06 18.64 -15.93
CA VAL A 147 9.88 17.42 -15.82
C VAL A 147 10.88 17.28 -16.98
N SER A 148 10.52 17.73 -18.19
CA SER A 148 11.42 17.69 -19.35
C SER A 148 12.67 18.57 -19.17
N GLU A 149 12.49 19.81 -18.70
CA GLU A 149 13.60 20.72 -18.40
C GLU A 149 14.50 20.14 -17.28
N ALA A 150 13.90 19.49 -16.27
CA ALA A 150 14.66 18.84 -15.21
C ALA A 150 15.55 17.69 -15.74
N ILE A 151 15.07 16.91 -16.71
CA ILE A 151 15.87 15.86 -17.38
C ILE A 151 17.03 16.48 -18.16
N GLU A 152 16.77 17.54 -18.93
CA GLU A 152 17.84 18.25 -19.66
C GLU A 152 18.91 18.81 -18.71
N PHE A 153 18.49 19.38 -17.58
CA PHE A 153 19.41 19.89 -16.56
C PHE A 153 20.20 18.77 -15.89
N LEU A 154 19.57 17.62 -15.59
CA LEU A 154 20.26 16.45 -15.03
C LEU A 154 21.26 15.84 -16.02
N ASN A 155 20.91 15.72 -17.30
CA ASN A 155 21.83 15.22 -18.32
C ASN A 155 23.05 16.14 -18.47
N LYS A 156 22.84 17.46 -18.60
CA LYS A 156 23.95 18.44 -18.63
C LYS A 156 24.81 18.40 -17.36
N TYR A 157 24.17 18.18 -16.21
CA TYR A 157 24.87 18.04 -14.94
C TYR A 157 25.74 16.77 -14.92
N LEU A 158 25.22 15.63 -15.37
CA LEU A 158 25.92 14.35 -15.41
C LEU A 158 27.03 14.30 -16.48
N GLU A 159 26.92 15.09 -17.55
CA GLU A 159 28.02 15.31 -18.51
C GLU A 159 29.27 15.91 -17.83
N ILE A 160 29.06 16.76 -16.81
CA ILE A 160 30.14 17.40 -16.04
C ILE A 160 30.55 16.52 -14.84
N PHE A 161 29.57 15.94 -14.15
CA PHE A 161 29.74 15.22 -12.88
C PHE A 161 29.26 13.77 -12.97
N MET A 162 29.88 13.01 -13.86
CA MET A 162 29.47 11.62 -14.19
C MET A 162 29.48 10.65 -13.00
N ALA A 163 30.29 10.91 -11.96
CA ALA A 163 30.41 10.04 -10.79
C ALA A 163 29.32 10.25 -9.71
N ASP A 164 28.40 11.22 -9.89
CA ASP A 164 27.37 11.51 -8.89
C ASP A 164 26.21 10.50 -8.94
N SER A 165 26.26 9.51 -8.04
CA SER A 165 25.24 8.47 -7.92
C SER A 165 23.87 9.01 -7.51
N ASP A 166 23.77 10.09 -6.73
CA ASP A 166 22.46 10.64 -6.34
C ASP A 166 21.74 11.23 -7.56
N ALA A 167 22.48 11.89 -8.46
CA ALA A 167 21.93 12.47 -9.67
C ALA A 167 21.50 11.40 -10.69
N TRP A 168 22.29 10.34 -10.88
CA TRP A 168 21.90 9.18 -11.68
C TRP A 168 20.62 8.51 -11.15
N ARG A 169 20.50 8.38 -9.82
CA ARG A 169 19.29 7.81 -9.19
C ARG A 169 18.08 8.70 -9.41
N GLU A 170 18.24 10.01 -9.22
CA GLU A 170 17.15 10.97 -9.45
C GLU A 170 16.68 10.96 -10.91
N LEU A 171 17.61 10.87 -11.86
CA LEU A 171 17.30 10.75 -13.28
C LEU A 171 16.54 9.44 -13.59
N ALA A 172 16.98 8.32 -13.01
CA ALA A 172 16.32 7.02 -13.16
C ALA A 172 14.88 7.06 -12.62
N GLU A 173 14.67 7.62 -11.43
CA GLU A 173 13.34 7.78 -10.81
C GLU A 173 12.41 8.63 -11.69
N ILE A 174 12.92 9.71 -12.28
CA ILE A 174 12.16 10.54 -13.22
C ILE A 174 11.78 9.73 -14.46
N TYR A 175 12.71 9.01 -15.08
CA TYR A 175 12.39 8.18 -16.25
C TYR A 175 11.37 7.08 -15.94
N VAL A 176 11.44 6.44 -14.77
CA VAL A 176 10.41 5.48 -14.32
C VAL A 176 9.05 6.16 -14.21
N SER A 177 8.98 7.37 -13.64
CA SER A 177 7.71 8.11 -13.51
C SER A 177 7.07 8.46 -14.87
N LEU A 178 7.90 8.65 -15.90
CA LEU A 178 7.49 8.90 -17.29
C LEU A 178 7.30 7.61 -18.11
N GLN A 179 7.43 6.43 -17.49
CA GLN A 179 7.35 5.11 -18.15
C GLN A 179 8.42 4.90 -19.23
N MET A 180 9.52 5.65 -19.17
CA MET A 180 10.69 5.55 -20.05
C MET A 180 11.66 4.50 -19.51
N TYR A 181 11.20 3.25 -19.44
CA TYR A 181 11.90 2.18 -18.72
C TYR A 181 13.28 1.82 -19.29
N LYS A 182 13.51 1.98 -20.60
CA LYS A 182 14.81 1.71 -21.22
C LYS A 182 15.88 2.71 -20.76
N GLN A 183 15.52 3.99 -20.69
CA GLN A 183 16.40 5.05 -20.20
C GLN A 183 16.64 4.91 -18.69
N ALA A 184 15.60 4.53 -17.94
CA ALA A 184 15.74 4.20 -16.52
C ALA A 184 16.70 3.02 -16.29
N ALA A 185 16.58 1.96 -17.09
CA ALA A 185 17.47 0.79 -17.03
C ALA A 185 18.94 1.20 -17.21
N PHE A 186 19.24 2.02 -18.22
CA PHE A 186 20.59 2.55 -18.45
C PHE A 186 21.13 3.31 -17.23
N CYS A 187 20.32 4.18 -16.62
CA CYS A 187 20.74 4.92 -15.42
C CYS A 187 21.07 3.99 -14.25
N TYR A 188 20.30 2.92 -14.06
CA TYR A 188 20.56 1.93 -13.01
C TYR A 188 21.77 1.03 -13.33
N GLU A 189 22.09 0.79 -14.60
CA GLU A 189 23.33 0.11 -14.99
C GLU A 189 24.55 0.93 -14.55
N GLU A 190 24.57 2.24 -14.83
CA GLU A 190 25.65 3.14 -14.37
C GLU A 190 25.77 3.18 -12.84
N LEU A 191 24.64 3.13 -12.12
CA LEU A 191 24.64 3.04 -10.65
C LEU A 191 25.22 1.72 -10.12
N ILE A 192 24.89 0.60 -10.75
CA ILE A 192 25.41 -0.72 -10.37
C ILE A 192 26.90 -0.82 -10.72
N LEU A 193 27.33 -0.28 -11.86
CA LEU A 193 28.73 -0.24 -12.27
C LEU A 193 29.57 0.57 -11.27
N SER A 194 29.07 1.72 -10.84
CA SER A 194 29.77 2.58 -9.86
C SER A 194 29.73 2.03 -8.43
N GLN A 195 28.62 1.43 -8.00
CA GLN A 195 28.41 0.95 -6.63
C GLN A 195 27.72 -0.43 -6.61
N PRO A 196 28.45 -1.52 -6.91
CA PRO A 196 27.86 -2.86 -7.05
C PRO A 196 27.41 -3.49 -5.74
N THR A 197 27.81 -2.95 -4.59
CA THR A 197 27.48 -3.50 -3.27
C THR A 197 26.17 -2.96 -2.71
N VAL A 198 25.56 -1.95 -3.34
CA VAL A 198 24.33 -1.30 -2.85
C VAL A 198 23.10 -2.10 -3.31
N PRO A 199 22.37 -2.78 -2.40
CA PRO A 199 21.27 -3.66 -2.79
C PRO A 199 20.09 -2.91 -3.42
N LEU A 200 19.93 -1.62 -3.09
CA LEU A 200 18.83 -0.80 -3.59
C LEU A 200 18.88 -0.65 -5.12
N TYR A 201 20.07 -0.53 -5.71
CA TYR A 201 20.21 -0.35 -7.16
C TYR A 201 19.89 -1.63 -7.92
N HIS A 202 20.36 -2.79 -7.43
CA HIS A 202 20.00 -4.10 -7.96
C HIS A 202 18.49 -4.34 -7.91
N LEU A 203 17.85 -3.99 -6.80
CA LEU A 203 16.41 -4.12 -6.63
C LEU A 203 15.63 -3.25 -7.62
N ALA A 204 15.99 -1.98 -7.74
CA ALA A 204 15.30 -1.04 -8.62
C ALA A 204 15.51 -1.40 -10.10
N TYR A 205 16.71 -1.85 -10.48
CA TYR A 205 16.99 -2.36 -11.82
C TYR A 205 16.17 -3.61 -12.14
N ALA A 206 16.06 -4.56 -11.19
CA ALA A 206 15.24 -5.74 -11.34
C ALA A 206 13.74 -5.41 -11.52
N ASP A 207 13.22 -4.44 -10.77
CA ASP A 207 11.85 -3.94 -10.93
C ASP A 207 11.61 -3.37 -12.35
N VAL A 208 12.56 -2.59 -12.87
CA VAL A 208 12.50 -1.99 -14.22
C VAL A 208 12.55 -3.08 -15.30
N LEU A 209 13.47 -4.03 -15.18
CA LEU A 209 13.58 -5.17 -16.12
C LEU A 209 12.33 -6.06 -16.11
N TYR A 210 11.78 -6.35 -14.93
CA TYR A 210 10.53 -7.09 -14.83
C TYR A 210 9.39 -6.36 -15.54
N THR A 211 9.31 -5.04 -15.39
CA THR A 211 8.30 -4.19 -16.01
C THR A 211 8.45 -4.11 -17.53
N LEU A 212 9.69 -4.06 -18.05
CA LEU A 212 9.96 -4.12 -19.48
C LEU A 212 9.46 -5.44 -20.10
N GLY A 213 9.46 -6.52 -19.33
CA GLY A 213 8.97 -7.83 -19.76
C GLY A 213 9.81 -8.45 -20.88
N GLY A 214 9.37 -9.61 -21.36
CA GLY A 214 10.14 -10.45 -22.29
C GLY A 214 11.05 -11.44 -21.56
N LEU A 215 11.34 -12.56 -22.21
CA LEU A 215 11.99 -13.70 -21.56
C LEU A 215 13.39 -13.35 -21.03
N GLU A 216 14.19 -12.65 -21.83
CA GLU A 216 15.55 -12.23 -21.47
C GLU A 216 15.56 -11.27 -20.28
N ASN A 217 14.69 -10.25 -20.30
CA ASN A 217 14.59 -9.28 -19.22
C ASN A 217 14.07 -9.90 -17.93
N LEU A 218 13.12 -10.86 -18.00
CA LEU A 218 12.63 -11.57 -16.82
C LEU A 218 13.70 -12.49 -16.21
N GLN A 219 14.51 -13.14 -17.04
CA GLN A 219 15.65 -13.92 -16.58
C GLN A 219 16.72 -13.03 -15.93
N ALA A 220 17.01 -11.87 -16.53
CA ALA A 220 17.92 -10.88 -15.95
C ALA A 220 17.37 -10.33 -14.62
N ALA A 221 16.09 -9.93 -14.58
CA ALA A 221 15.43 -9.46 -13.36
C ALA A 221 15.52 -10.48 -12.23
N LYS A 222 15.29 -11.77 -12.53
CA LYS A 222 15.46 -12.86 -11.56
C LYS A 222 16.88 -12.89 -10.97
N LYS A 223 17.93 -12.73 -11.78
CA LYS A 223 19.33 -12.68 -11.31
C LYS A 223 19.59 -11.49 -10.39
N TYR A 224 19.10 -10.30 -10.74
CA TYR A 224 19.28 -9.10 -9.93
C TYR A 224 18.47 -9.11 -8.63
N TYR A 225 17.28 -9.73 -8.61
CA TYR A 225 16.57 -10.02 -7.37
C TYR A 225 17.36 -10.99 -6.47
N SER A 226 17.96 -12.04 -7.03
CA SER A 226 18.83 -12.95 -6.27
C SER A 226 20.04 -12.21 -5.68
N SER A 227 20.73 -11.38 -6.48
CA SER A 227 21.83 -10.56 -5.98
C SER A 227 21.40 -9.64 -4.84
N THR A 228 20.21 -9.05 -4.92
CA THR A 228 19.65 -8.24 -3.83
C THR A 228 19.44 -9.05 -2.55
N ILE A 229 18.97 -10.30 -2.67
CA ILE A 229 18.79 -11.22 -1.54
C ILE A 229 20.15 -11.55 -0.90
N ASP A 230 21.16 -11.85 -1.71
CA ASP A 230 22.51 -12.15 -1.24
C ASP A 230 23.11 -10.95 -0.50
N LEU A 231 23.03 -9.75 -1.08
CA LEU A 231 23.55 -8.51 -0.49
C LEU A 231 22.82 -8.10 0.80
N THR A 232 21.55 -8.50 0.97
CA THR A 232 20.74 -8.17 2.16
C THR A 232 20.66 -9.30 3.19
N GLY A 233 21.32 -10.43 2.93
CA GLY A 233 21.26 -11.62 3.78
C GLY A 233 19.84 -12.21 3.89
N GLY A 234 19.06 -12.15 2.80
CA GLY A 234 17.72 -12.73 2.71
C GLY A 234 16.60 -11.98 3.41
N LYS A 235 16.85 -10.74 3.87
CA LYS A 235 15.87 -9.94 4.61
C LYS A 235 14.96 -9.09 3.72
N ASN A 236 15.30 -8.93 2.43
CA ASN A 236 14.54 -8.07 1.54
C ASN A 236 13.30 -8.79 0.97
N THR A 237 12.15 -8.53 1.58
CA THR A 237 10.85 -9.08 1.14
C THR A 237 10.52 -8.77 -0.32
N ARG A 238 10.88 -7.58 -0.81
CA ARG A 238 10.54 -7.15 -2.17
C ARG A 238 11.27 -8.02 -3.20
N ALA A 239 12.53 -8.31 -2.95
CA ALA A 239 13.33 -9.19 -3.81
C ALA A 239 12.82 -10.64 -3.80
N LEU A 240 12.41 -11.16 -2.63
CA LEU A 240 11.82 -12.51 -2.51
C LEU A 240 10.52 -12.62 -3.33
N PHE A 241 9.63 -11.62 -3.25
CA PHE A 241 8.45 -11.57 -4.11
C PHE A 241 8.82 -11.45 -5.59
N GLY A 242 9.84 -10.64 -5.92
CA GLY A 242 10.37 -10.51 -7.27
C GLY A 242 10.78 -11.85 -7.88
N ILE A 243 11.48 -12.72 -7.13
CA ILE A 243 11.82 -14.08 -7.58
C ILE A 243 10.59 -14.92 -7.89
N CYS A 244 9.59 -14.92 -7.00
CA CYS A 244 8.35 -15.68 -7.20
C CYS A 244 7.60 -15.21 -8.45
N LEU A 245 7.49 -13.88 -8.63
CA LEU A 245 6.82 -13.26 -9.76
C LEU A 245 7.57 -13.52 -11.08
N CYS A 246 8.89 -13.36 -11.12
CA CYS A 246 9.71 -13.69 -12.28
C CYS A 246 9.55 -15.16 -12.66
N THR A 247 9.64 -16.07 -11.68
CA THR A 247 9.57 -17.52 -11.97
C THR A 247 8.19 -17.91 -12.52
N SER A 248 7.11 -17.35 -11.96
CA SER A 248 5.75 -17.55 -12.50
C SER A 248 5.60 -16.97 -13.92
N ALA A 249 6.10 -15.77 -14.16
CA ALA A 249 6.00 -15.12 -15.47
C ALA A 249 6.81 -15.86 -16.55
N ILE A 250 8.03 -16.31 -16.21
CA ILE A 250 8.86 -17.14 -17.10
C ILE A 250 8.13 -18.44 -17.42
N ALA A 251 7.60 -19.14 -16.42
CA ALA A 251 6.88 -20.41 -16.63
C ALA A 251 5.66 -20.27 -17.55
N GLN A 252 4.94 -19.15 -17.46
CA GLN A 252 3.81 -18.85 -18.36
C GLN A 252 4.28 -18.61 -19.79
N LEU A 253 5.37 -17.87 -19.99
CA LEU A 253 5.91 -17.55 -21.32
C LEU A 253 6.61 -18.73 -22.00
N THR A 254 7.17 -19.68 -21.23
CA THR A 254 7.85 -20.87 -21.77
C THR A 254 6.91 -22.06 -21.99
N LYS A 255 5.62 -21.92 -21.71
CA LYS A 255 4.63 -23.00 -21.87
C LYS A 255 4.55 -23.45 -23.34
N GLY A 256 5.09 -24.63 -23.65
CA GLY A 256 5.11 -25.21 -24.99
C GLY A 256 6.45 -25.16 -25.74
N ARG A 257 7.52 -24.58 -25.16
CA ARG A 257 8.90 -24.70 -25.68
C ARG A 257 9.64 -25.82 -24.94
N ASN A 258 10.44 -26.61 -25.69
CA ASN A 258 11.23 -27.71 -25.11
C ASN A 258 12.14 -27.21 -23.98
N LYS A 259 12.14 -27.96 -22.88
CA LYS A 259 12.89 -27.68 -21.64
C LYS A 259 14.39 -27.84 -21.89
N GLU A 260 15.14 -26.75 -21.91
CA GLU A 260 16.60 -26.82 -21.73
C GLU A 260 17.12 -26.24 -20.43
N ASP A 261 16.37 -25.41 -19.69
CA ASP A 261 16.83 -24.91 -18.38
C ASP A 261 16.08 -25.56 -17.24
N LYS A 262 16.55 -26.74 -16.83
CA LYS A 262 16.02 -27.51 -15.70
C LYS A 262 16.64 -27.10 -14.35
N ASP A 263 17.25 -25.92 -14.27
CA ASP A 263 17.73 -25.34 -13.02
C ASP A 263 16.90 -24.11 -12.67
N SER A 264 16.11 -24.22 -11.59
CA SER A 264 15.52 -23.14 -10.76
C SER A 264 14.12 -23.38 -10.13
N PRO A 265 13.55 -24.60 -10.01
CA PRO A 265 12.37 -24.79 -9.16
C PRO A 265 12.71 -24.60 -7.66
N ASP A 266 13.97 -24.76 -7.27
CA ASP A 266 14.43 -24.68 -5.88
C ASP A 266 14.49 -23.24 -5.35
N LEU A 267 14.81 -22.26 -6.18
CA LEU A 267 14.92 -20.88 -5.72
C LEU A 267 13.55 -20.27 -5.39
N GLN A 268 12.51 -20.65 -6.14
CA GLN A 268 11.15 -20.22 -5.87
C GLN A 268 10.61 -20.84 -4.57
N SER A 269 10.86 -22.13 -4.34
CA SER A 269 10.41 -22.80 -3.12
C SER A 269 11.10 -22.23 -1.88
N LEU A 270 12.41 -21.96 -1.96
CA LEU A 270 13.17 -21.28 -0.90
C LEU A 270 12.67 -19.86 -0.63
N ALA A 271 12.42 -19.07 -1.68
CA ALA A 271 11.90 -17.72 -1.53
C ALA A 271 10.50 -17.72 -0.90
N THR A 272 9.65 -18.68 -1.28
CA THR A 272 8.31 -18.85 -0.71
C THR A 272 8.38 -19.25 0.76
N ALA A 273 9.23 -20.21 1.12
CA ALA A 273 9.44 -20.62 2.51
C ALA A 273 9.98 -19.48 3.39
N ALA A 274 10.90 -18.66 2.86
CA ALA A 274 11.40 -17.47 3.55
C ALA A 274 10.30 -16.42 3.78
N LEU A 275 9.48 -16.16 2.77
CA LEU A 275 8.33 -15.26 2.87
C LEU A 275 7.30 -15.78 3.89
N GLU A 276 6.99 -17.07 3.88
CA GLU A 276 6.08 -17.69 4.86
C GLU A 276 6.60 -17.57 6.30
N LYS A 277 7.91 -17.80 6.51
CA LYS A 277 8.55 -17.65 7.82
C LYS A 277 8.45 -16.21 8.32
N GLU A 278 8.77 -15.23 7.48
CA GLU A 278 8.68 -13.82 7.84
C GLU A 278 7.21 -13.40 8.11
N TYR A 279 6.28 -13.96 7.34
CA TYR A 279 4.86 -13.73 7.52
C TYR A 279 4.36 -14.20 8.89
N LYS A 280 4.75 -15.42 9.29
CA LYS A 280 4.45 -15.98 10.61
C LYS A 280 5.01 -15.12 11.75
N HIS A 281 6.26 -14.68 11.64
CA HIS A 281 6.88 -13.81 12.64
C HIS A 281 6.20 -12.43 12.75
N ARG A 282 5.76 -11.85 11.63
CA ARG A 282 5.01 -10.57 11.66
C ARG A 282 3.59 -10.74 12.17
N ALA A 283 3.00 -11.93 12.07
CA ALA A 283 1.69 -12.24 12.62
C ALA A 283 1.74 -12.38 14.15
N SER A 284 2.70 -13.13 14.70
CA SER A 284 2.88 -13.29 16.14
C SER A 284 3.23 -11.97 16.86
N GLY A 285 4.01 -11.09 16.24
CA GLY A 285 4.31 -9.76 16.80
C GLY A 285 3.10 -8.81 16.89
N LYS A 286 2.01 -9.08 16.17
CA LYS A 286 0.74 -8.35 16.34
C LYS A 286 -0.10 -8.89 17.50
N GLU A 287 0.06 -10.17 17.84
CA GLU A 287 -0.55 -10.80 19.01
C GLU A 287 0.12 -10.30 20.29
N GLU A 288 1.46 -10.18 20.33
CA GLU A 288 2.17 -9.60 21.50
C GLU A 288 1.76 -8.14 21.82
N GLN A 289 1.39 -7.33 20.83
CA GLN A 289 0.84 -5.97 21.07
C GLN A 289 -0.62 -5.97 21.52
N ALA A 290 -1.39 -7.03 21.21
CA ALA A 290 -2.74 -7.21 21.69
C ALA A 290 -2.79 -7.87 23.10
N ASP A 291 -1.78 -8.67 23.44
CA ASP A 291 -1.74 -9.52 24.64
C ASP A 291 -1.14 -8.89 25.90
N ILE A 292 -0.78 -7.59 25.87
CA ILE A 292 -0.51 -6.82 27.12
C ILE A 292 -1.80 -6.68 27.99
N LYS A 293 -2.95 -7.18 27.51
CA LYS A 293 -4.17 -7.37 28.32
C LYS A 293 -4.70 -8.82 28.26
N GLY A 294 -3.94 -9.80 28.74
CA GLY A 294 -4.54 -11.09 29.10
C GLY A 294 -3.57 -12.25 29.26
N LYS A 295 -3.30 -12.60 30.52
CA LYS A 295 -2.60 -13.79 31.06
C LYS A 295 -2.27 -14.97 30.13
N GLU A 296 -1.00 -15.38 30.25
CA GLU A 296 -0.42 -16.74 30.32
C GLU A 296 -1.19 -17.91 29.68
N GLY A 297 -0.63 -18.42 28.58
CA GLY A 297 -0.94 -19.73 28.01
C GLY A 297 0.14 -20.16 27.01
N ARG A 298 0.86 -21.24 27.37
CA ARG A 298 1.66 -22.20 26.59
C ARG A 298 1.93 -21.90 25.09
N GLN A 299 3.22 -21.82 24.72
CA GLN A 299 3.70 -21.81 23.33
C GLN A 299 3.33 -23.13 22.62
N GLU A 300 2.42 -23.06 21.66
CA GLU A 300 2.20 -24.08 20.63
C GLU A 300 2.67 -23.52 19.27
N GLU A 301 3.30 -24.36 18.45
CA GLU A 301 3.82 -23.98 17.14
C GLU A 301 2.68 -23.48 16.23
N GLY A 302 2.63 -22.15 16.00
CA GLY A 302 1.54 -21.49 15.28
C GLY A 302 1.33 -22.04 13.87
N ILE A 303 0.23 -22.78 13.69
CA ILE A 303 -0.19 -23.32 12.41
C ILE A 303 -0.63 -22.14 11.53
N ALA A 304 -0.07 -22.01 10.33
CA ALA A 304 -0.39 -20.91 9.40
C ALA A 304 -1.89 -20.77 9.08
N SER A 305 -2.66 -21.84 9.27
CA SER A 305 -4.11 -21.87 9.11
C SER A 305 -4.84 -20.98 10.12
N GLU A 306 -4.32 -20.80 11.33
CA GLU A 306 -4.98 -19.97 12.36
C GLU A 306 -4.87 -18.48 12.05
N GLY A 307 -3.70 -18.02 11.58
CA GLY A 307 -3.50 -16.63 11.18
C GLY A 307 -4.25 -16.19 9.90
N LEU A 308 -4.76 -17.16 9.13
CA LEU A 308 -5.62 -16.91 7.97
C LEU A 308 -7.08 -16.72 8.37
N LYS A 309 -7.52 -17.30 9.49
CA LYS A 309 -8.88 -17.15 9.99
C LYS A 309 -9.17 -15.67 10.23
N HIS A 310 -10.43 -15.31 10.02
CA HIS A 310 -10.98 -13.98 10.21
C HIS A 310 -10.52 -12.88 9.26
N ARG A 311 -9.67 -13.18 8.28
CA ARG A 311 -9.36 -12.26 7.19
C ARG A 311 -10.56 -12.06 6.30
N VAL A 312 -10.69 -10.84 5.78
CA VAL A 312 -11.77 -10.46 4.87
C VAL A 312 -11.22 -10.30 3.46
N PHE A 313 -11.71 -11.11 2.54
CA PHE A 313 -11.44 -11.03 1.12
C PHE A 313 -12.53 -10.22 0.44
N GLU A 314 -12.14 -9.29 -0.44
CA GLU A 314 -13.05 -8.48 -1.24
C GLU A 314 -12.92 -8.92 -2.70
N VAL A 315 -14.02 -9.42 -3.27
CA VAL A 315 -14.06 -9.96 -4.65
C VAL A 315 -15.21 -9.31 -5.39
N SER A 316 -15.04 -9.05 -6.70
CA SER A 316 -16.12 -8.56 -7.55
C SER A 316 -17.14 -9.67 -7.81
N LEU A 317 -18.43 -9.33 -7.86
CA LEU A 317 -19.45 -10.31 -8.24
C LEU A 317 -19.29 -10.77 -9.71
N ALA A 318 -18.72 -9.94 -10.58
CA ALA A 318 -18.40 -10.35 -11.95
C ALA A 318 -17.37 -11.49 -11.99
N ASP A 319 -16.39 -11.49 -11.09
CA ASP A 319 -15.39 -12.56 -11.04
C ASP A 319 -16.00 -13.90 -10.57
N LEU A 320 -17.07 -13.82 -9.77
CA LEU A 320 -17.78 -15.00 -9.25
C LEU A 320 -18.80 -15.56 -10.25
N GLN A 321 -19.55 -14.70 -10.95
CA GLN A 321 -20.64 -15.11 -11.83
C GLN A 321 -20.28 -15.09 -13.33
N LYS A 322 -19.12 -14.51 -13.68
CA LYS A 322 -18.67 -14.24 -15.06
C LYS A 322 -19.64 -13.34 -15.86
N ASP A 323 -20.47 -12.57 -15.15
CA ASP A 323 -21.40 -11.59 -15.71
C ASP A 323 -20.90 -10.16 -15.43
N GLU A 324 -20.52 -9.43 -16.49
CA GLU A 324 -19.97 -8.07 -16.42
C GLU A 324 -20.97 -7.03 -15.87
N ASP A 325 -22.27 -7.26 -16.04
CA ASP A 325 -23.32 -6.34 -15.58
C ASP A 325 -23.31 -6.11 -14.07
N HIS A 326 -22.72 -7.03 -13.31
CA HIS A 326 -22.64 -6.99 -11.86
C HIS A 326 -21.24 -6.64 -11.31
N ALA A 327 -20.30 -6.21 -12.17
CA ALA A 327 -18.91 -5.91 -11.80
C ALA A 327 -18.75 -4.80 -10.74
N TYR A 328 -19.75 -3.93 -10.59
CA TYR A 328 -19.70 -2.84 -9.61
C TYR A 328 -19.97 -3.28 -8.17
N ARG A 329 -20.33 -4.54 -7.94
CA ARG A 329 -20.68 -5.09 -6.63
C ARG A 329 -19.50 -5.84 -6.06
N LYS A 330 -19.12 -5.48 -4.84
CA LYS A 330 -18.03 -6.13 -4.12
C LYS A 330 -18.60 -6.92 -2.96
N ILE A 331 -18.28 -8.21 -2.95
CA ILE A 331 -18.65 -9.13 -1.88
C ILE A 331 -17.45 -9.27 -0.94
N ARG A 332 -17.73 -9.16 0.36
CA ARG A 332 -16.75 -9.37 1.43
C ARG A 332 -16.99 -10.73 2.05
N LEU A 333 -16.00 -11.60 1.93
CA LEU A 333 -16.02 -12.96 2.47
C LEU A 333 -14.99 -13.04 3.60
N ARG A 334 -15.37 -13.59 4.75
CA ARG A 334 -14.46 -13.80 5.88
C ARG A 334 -14.04 -15.26 5.92
N ALA A 335 -12.74 -15.54 6.05
CA ALA A 335 -12.25 -16.88 6.35
C ALA A 335 -12.75 -17.32 7.73
N GLU A 336 -13.47 -18.43 7.80
CA GLU A 336 -13.90 -19.01 9.08
C GLU A 336 -13.06 -20.23 9.42
N ASP A 337 -12.79 -21.10 8.43
CA ASP A 337 -11.98 -22.29 8.63
C ASP A 337 -11.05 -22.59 7.45
N VAL A 338 -10.01 -23.40 7.68
CA VAL A 338 -9.02 -23.79 6.68
C VAL A 338 -8.86 -25.31 6.71
N GLN A 339 -9.19 -25.96 5.61
CA GLN A 339 -9.07 -27.40 5.43
C GLN A 339 -7.98 -27.70 4.40
N GLY A 340 -6.82 -28.17 4.87
CA GLY A 340 -5.65 -28.42 4.02
C GLY A 340 -5.20 -27.14 3.31
N ARG A 341 -5.42 -27.07 1.99
CA ARG A 341 -5.11 -25.90 1.14
C ARG A 341 -6.32 -25.02 0.84
N ASN A 342 -7.53 -25.43 1.22
CA ASN A 342 -8.78 -24.75 0.91
C ASN A 342 -9.23 -23.91 2.11
N VAL A 343 -9.57 -22.64 1.86
CA VAL A 343 -10.10 -21.73 2.89
C VAL A 343 -11.60 -21.65 2.74
N LEU A 344 -12.33 -22.09 3.76
CA LEU A 344 -13.78 -21.96 3.85
C LEU A 344 -14.12 -20.54 4.28
N THR A 345 -14.93 -19.87 3.47
CA THR A 345 -15.28 -18.46 3.67
C THR A 345 -16.78 -18.27 3.78
N ASN A 346 -17.19 -17.41 4.70
CA ASN A 346 -18.58 -17.06 4.92
C ASN A 346 -18.83 -15.60 4.50
N PHE A 347 -20.08 -15.28 4.17
CA PHE A 347 -20.47 -13.92 3.81
C PHE A 347 -20.29 -12.98 5.01
N TRP A 348 -19.52 -11.89 4.83
CA TRP A 348 -19.28 -10.88 5.86
C TRP A 348 -19.94 -9.53 5.55
N GLY A 349 -20.11 -9.22 4.28
CA GLY A 349 -20.78 -8.01 3.85
C GLY A 349 -20.73 -7.77 2.35
N MET A 350 -21.33 -6.66 1.94
CA MET A 350 -21.39 -6.25 0.53
C MET A 350 -21.21 -4.73 0.45
N ASP A 351 -20.50 -4.24 -0.57
CA ASP A 351 -20.35 -2.82 -0.85
C ASP A 351 -20.35 -2.55 -2.36
N PHE A 352 -20.48 -1.28 -2.74
CA PHE A 352 -20.39 -0.83 -4.13
C PHE A 352 -19.01 -0.27 -4.45
N THR A 353 -18.60 -0.33 -5.71
CA THR A 353 -17.45 0.45 -6.19
C THR A 353 -17.73 1.95 -6.07
N THR A 354 -16.67 2.73 -5.84
CA THR A 354 -16.75 4.19 -5.77
C THR A 354 -17.27 4.80 -7.06
N ASP A 355 -16.90 4.22 -8.20
CA ASP A 355 -17.23 4.75 -9.53
C ASP A 355 -18.70 4.55 -9.86
N LYS A 356 -19.28 3.39 -9.50
CA LYS A 356 -20.72 3.18 -9.67
C LYS A 356 -21.52 4.14 -8.80
N LEU A 357 -21.11 4.35 -7.56
CA LEU A 357 -21.81 5.29 -6.68
C LEU A 357 -21.79 6.71 -7.23
N ARG A 358 -20.63 7.17 -7.73
CA ARG A 358 -20.47 8.49 -8.35
C ARG A 358 -21.29 8.64 -9.63
N SER A 359 -21.42 7.60 -10.45
CA SER A 359 -22.21 7.65 -11.69
C SER A 359 -23.73 7.68 -11.47
N LEU A 360 -24.21 7.14 -10.35
CA LEU A 360 -25.64 7.16 -9.97
C LEU A 360 -26.07 8.53 -9.43
N VAL A 361 -25.20 9.23 -8.70
CA VAL A 361 -25.49 10.54 -8.11
C VAL A 361 -25.42 11.63 -9.17
N ARG A 362 -26.56 11.95 -9.78
CA ARG A 362 -26.72 13.04 -10.77
C ARG A 362 -27.47 14.24 -10.18
N LYS A 363 -27.27 15.43 -10.78
CA LYS A 363 -28.03 16.66 -10.47
C LYS A 363 -29.50 16.52 -10.92
N TRP A 364 -30.37 17.37 -10.37
CA TRP A 364 -31.80 17.51 -10.76
C TRP A 364 -32.75 16.38 -10.35
N GLN A 365 -32.30 15.49 -9.48
CA GLN A 365 -33.09 14.41 -8.87
C GLN A 365 -32.86 14.38 -7.36
N THR A 366 -33.78 13.79 -6.61
CA THR A 366 -33.62 13.61 -5.16
C THR A 366 -32.94 12.29 -4.86
N LEU A 367 -31.98 12.30 -3.95
CA LEU A 367 -31.40 11.10 -3.36
C LEU A 367 -32.18 10.73 -2.10
N ILE A 368 -32.61 9.47 -2.02
CA ILE A 368 -33.34 8.92 -0.88
C ILE A 368 -32.51 7.77 -0.30
N GLU A 369 -32.01 7.98 0.91
CA GLU A 369 -31.28 6.98 1.68
C GLU A 369 -32.12 6.43 2.83
N ALA A 370 -32.01 5.13 3.07
CA ALA A 370 -32.57 4.45 4.23
C ALA A 370 -31.57 3.43 4.79
N HIS A 371 -31.55 3.26 6.09
CA HIS A 371 -30.80 2.20 6.77
C HIS A 371 -31.71 1.47 7.76
N VAL A 372 -31.41 0.19 7.97
CA VAL A 372 -32.15 -0.70 8.88
C VAL A 372 -31.17 -1.66 9.51
N ASP A 373 -31.40 -1.93 10.80
CA ASP A 373 -30.76 -3.03 11.52
C ASP A 373 -31.75 -4.17 11.66
N VAL A 374 -31.40 -5.34 11.13
CA VAL A 374 -32.26 -6.54 11.13
C VAL A 374 -31.49 -7.72 11.73
N LYS A 375 -32.21 -8.58 12.44
CA LYS A 375 -31.73 -9.89 12.87
C LYS A 375 -32.30 -10.94 11.93
N THR A 376 -31.44 -11.76 11.33
CA THR A 376 -31.88 -12.94 10.58
C THR A 376 -32.27 -14.07 11.54
N THR A 377 -32.95 -15.07 11.00
CA THR A 377 -33.26 -16.37 11.65
C THR A 377 -32.02 -17.05 12.23
N ASP A 378 -30.90 -16.98 11.51
CA ASP A 378 -29.58 -17.49 11.91
C ASP A 378 -28.90 -16.70 13.04
N ASN A 379 -29.57 -15.70 13.64
CA ASN A 379 -29.04 -14.79 14.65
C ASN A 379 -27.89 -13.89 14.19
N TYR A 380 -27.72 -13.67 12.88
CA TYR A 380 -26.85 -12.60 12.39
C TYR A 380 -27.57 -11.26 12.53
N THR A 381 -26.86 -10.25 13.05
CA THR A 381 -27.36 -8.86 13.01
C THR A 381 -26.72 -8.14 11.83
N LEU A 382 -27.56 -7.71 10.90
CA LEU A 382 -27.17 -7.04 9.67
C LEU A 382 -27.62 -5.58 9.69
N ARG A 383 -26.74 -4.68 9.26
CA ARG A 383 -27.10 -3.30 8.91
C ARG A 383 -27.13 -3.17 7.39
N LEU A 384 -28.32 -2.95 6.87
CA LEU A 384 -28.60 -2.80 5.45
C LEU A 384 -28.75 -1.31 5.10
N PHE A 385 -28.09 -0.88 4.02
CA PHE A 385 -28.21 0.47 3.47
C PHE A 385 -28.83 0.41 2.09
N CYS A 386 -29.92 1.13 1.89
CA CYS A 386 -30.59 1.26 0.61
C CYS A 386 -30.51 2.69 0.08
N ILE A 387 -30.28 2.81 -1.23
CA ILE A 387 -30.26 4.07 -1.97
C ILE A 387 -31.31 4.00 -3.08
N ALA A 388 -31.98 5.12 -3.35
CA ALA A 388 -32.89 5.27 -4.46
C ALA A 388 -32.88 6.71 -4.99
N PHE A 389 -33.22 6.86 -6.27
CA PHE A 389 -33.35 8.17 -6.91
C PHE A 389 -34.75 8.35 -7.50
N THR A 390 -35.23 9.58 -7.53
CA THR A 390 -36.51 9.91 -8.15
C THR A 390 -36.46 9.78 -9.67
N LYS A 391 -37.42 9.07 -10.26
CA LYS A 391 -37.55 8.88 -11.72
C LYS A 391 -38.36 10.02 -12.33
N ARG A 392 -37.93 10.52 -13.49
CA ARG A 392 -38.69 11.52 -14.25
C ARG A 392 -39.92 10.87 -14.91
N ARG A 393 -41.09 11.50 -14.80
CA ARG A 393 -42.31 11.04 -15.50
C ARG A 393 -42.27 11.50 -16.96
N ALA A 394 -42.85 10.71 -17.87
CA ALA A 394 -42.88 11.03 -19.30
C ALA A 394 -43.51 12.40 -19.59
N ASN A 395 -44.60 12.75 -18.89
CA ASN A 395 -45.33 14.00 -19.08
C ASN A 395 -44.77 15.19 -18.29
N GLN A 396 -43.57 15.07 -17.71
CA GLN A 396 -43.01 16.09 -16.83
C GLN A 396 -42.23 17.16 -17.61
N VAL A 397 -42.79 18.37 -17.66
CA VAL A 397 -42.19 19.54 -18.33
C VAL A 397 -40.93 20.02 -17.61
N LYS A 398 -40.93 20.06 -16.27
CA LYS A 398 -39.78 20.50 -15.49
C LYS A 398 -38.59 19.55 -15.66
N ARG A 399 -37.39 20.11 -15.81
CA ARG A 399 -36.12 19.36 -15.83
C ARG A 399 -35.80 18.73 -14.47
N THR A 400 -36.28 19.33 -13.39
CA THR A 400 -36.06 18.85 -12.02
C THR A 400 -37.15 17.89 -11.58
N CYS A 401 -36.74 16.83 -10.89
CA CYS A 401 -37.61 15.83 -10.30
C CYS A 401 -37.32 15.75 -8.80
N TYR A 402 -37.85 16.71 -8.03
CA TYR A 402 -37.66 16.75 -6.58
C TYR A 402 -38.89 16.25 -5.84
N ALA A 403 -38.70 15.26 -4.97
CA ALA A 403 -39.74 14.77 -4.08
C ALA A 403 -39.89 15.71 -2.87
N GLN A 404 -41.11 15.91 -2.39
CA GLN A 404 -41.33 16.72 -1.19
C GLN A 404 -40.83 15.99 0.07
N SER A 405 -40.46 16.73 1.11
CA SER A 405 -39.93 16.15 2.35
C SER A 405 -40.90 15.16 3.02
N SER A 406 -42.21 15.38 2.90
CA SER A 406 -43.27 14.45 3.36
C SER A 406 -43.23 13.12 2.60
N GLN A 407 -43.14 13.17 1.27
CA GLN A 407 -43.03 12.00 0.40
C GLN A 407 -41.74 11.23 0.67
N ILE A 408 -40.60 11.91 0.85
CA ILE A 408 -39.33 11.28 1.20
C ILE A 408 -39.45 10.49 2.52
N ARG A 409 -40.11 11.06 3.54
CA ARG A 409 -40.34 10.36 4.82
C ARG A 409 -41.22 9.13 4.66
N GLN A 410 -42.28 9.21 3.85
CA GLN A 410 -43.17 8.07 3.56
C GLN A 410 -42.42 6.96 2.80
N ILE A 411 -41.64 7.31 1.78
CA ILE A 411 -40.81 6.37 1.01
C ILE A 411 -39.81 5.68 1.94
N ARG A 412 -39.09 6.45 2.77
CA ARG A 412 -38.14 5.87 3.75
C ARG A 412 -38.83 4.91 4.74
N ARG A 413 -40.07 5.18 5.14
CA ARG A 413 -40.83 4.26 6.01
C ARG A 413 -41.11 2.94 5.29
N LYS A 414 -41.64 2.97 4.07
CA LYS A 414 -41.89 1.78 3.24
C LYS A 414 -40.62 1.00 2.92
N MET A 415 -39.52 1.69 2.59
CA MET A 415 -38.22 1.06 2.35
C MET A 415 -37.76 0.25 3.56
N ARG A 416 -37.83 0.85 4.76
CA ARG A 416 -37.42 0.15 5.98
C ARG A 416 -38.31 -1.05 6.28
N GLU A 417 -39.62 -0.90 6.14
CA GLU A 417 -40.59 -1.97 6.37
C GLU A 417 -40.34 -3.18 5.46
N ILE A 418 -40.18 -2.95 4.15
CA ILE A 418 -39.91 -4.04 3.19
C ILE A 418 -38.57 -4.71 3.47
N MET A 419 -37.53 -3.94 3.81
CA MET A 419 -36.22 -4.48 4.15
C MET A 419 -36.26 -5.33 5.42
N VAL A 420 -37.01 -4.91 6.47
CA VAL A 420 -37.19 -5.70 7.69
C VAL A 420 -37.94 -6.99 7.37
N ASN A 421 -39.06 -6.90 6.65
CA ASN A 421 -39.91 -8.06 6.38
C ASN A 421 -39.18 -9.14 5.57
N GLN A 422 -38.40 -8.75 4.55
CA GLN A 422 -37.64 -9.68 3.72
C GLN A 422 -36.40 -10.27 4.40
N ALA A 423 -35.72 -9.49 5.26
CA ALA A 423 -34.49 -9.93 5.90
C ALA A 423 -34.70 -10.65 7.24
N ALA A 424 -35.82 -10.41 7.94
CA ALA A 424 -36.12 -11.09 9.19
C ALA A 424 -36.67 -12.52 8.99
N SER A 425 -37.28 -12.79 7.83
CA SER A 425 -37.88 -14.08 7.51
C SER A 425 -36.92 -15.10 6.89
N CYS A 426 -35.70 -14.69 6.54
CA CYS A 426 -34.78 -15.49 5.72
C CYS A 426 -33.44 -15.72 6.43
N ASP A 427 -32.84 -16.86 6.10
CA ASP A 427 -31.47 -17.23 6.48
C ASP A 427 -30.45 -16.38 5.71
N LEU A 428 -29.20 -16.36 6.18
CA LEU A 428 -28.14 -15.57 5.54
C LEU A 428 -27.90 -16.01 4.09
N LYS A 429 -27.94 -17.32 3.82
CA LYS A 429 -27.75 -17.90 2.48
C LYS A 429 -28.84 -17.44 1.51
N GLU A 430 -30.10 -17.54 1.93
CA GLU A 430 -31.24 -17.10 1.13
C GLU A 430 -31.20 -15.59 0.89
N LEU A 431 -30.85 -14.82 1.93
CA LEU A 431 -30.80 -13.36 1.83
C LEU A 431 -29.72 -12.89 0.84
N VAL A 432 -28.55 -13.55 0.80
CA VAL A 432 -27.51 -13.29 -0.21
C VAL A 432 -28.00 -13.65 -1.60
N ALA A 433 -28.70 -14.78 -1.76
CA ALA A 433 -29.31 -15.16 -3.04
C ALA A 433 -30.37 -14.15 -3.52
N LYS A 434 -31.03 -13.42 -2.60
CA LYS A 434 -31.93 -12.30 -2.95
C LYS A 434 -31.19 -11.01 -3.32
N PHE A 435 -29.98 -10.79 -2.79
CA PHE A 435 -29.18 -9.59 -3.09
C PHE A 435 -28.61 -9.59 -4.51
N ILE A 436 -28.13 -10.74 -4.99
CA ILE A 436 -27.50 -10.91 -6.31
C ILE A 436 -28.42 -10.41 -7.45
N PRO A 437 -29.66 -10.93 -7.61
CA PRO A 437 -30.60 -10.49 -8.64
C PRO A 437 -31.45 -9.25 -8.25
N GLU A 438 -31.14 -8.58 -7.13
CA GLU A 438 -31.81 -7.34 -6.70
C GLU A 438 -33.32 -7.44 -6.43
N MET A 439 -33.82 -8.59 -5.97
CA MET A 439 -35.27 -8.77 -5.77
C MET A 439 -35.86 -7.74 -4.79
N ILE A 440 -35.14 -7.45 -3.70
CA ILE A 440 -35.56 -6.47 -2.69
C ILE A 440 -35.65 -5.05 -3.29
N GLY A 441 -34.74 -4.68 -4.20
CA GLY A 441 -34.77 -3.38 -4.88
C GLY A 441 -36.01 -3.23 -5.76
N ARG A 442 -36.35 -4.27 -6.53
CA ARG A 442 -37.53 -4.30 -7.41
C ARG A 442 -38.85 -4.26 -6.63
N GLU A 443 -38.92 -4.94 -5.48
CA GLU A 443 -40.11 -4.88 -4.61
C GLU A 443 -40.32 -3.48 -4.03
N ILE A 444 -39.25 -2.82 -3.59
CA ILE A 444 -39.32 -1.44 -3.11
C ILE A 444 -39.81 -0.52 -4.23
N GLU A 445 -39.31 -0.66 -5.46
CA GLU A 445 -39.76 0.15 -6.60
C GLU A 445 -41.26 -0.02 -6.87
N LYS A 446 -41.76 -1.27 -6.86
CA LYS A 446 -43.20 -1.56 -7.03
C LYS A 446 -44.05 -0.92 -5.93
N ALA A 447 -43.68 -1.09 -4.66
CA ALA A 447 -44.45 -0.58 -3.52
C ALA A 447 -44.44 0.95 -3.40
N THR A 448 -43.35 1.60 -3.83
CA THR A 448 -43.15 3.06 -3.75
C THR A 448 -43.70 3.81 -4.96
N SER A 449 -43.91 3.14 -6.10
CA SER A 449 -44.49 3.71 -7.33
C SER A 449 -45.81 4.47 -7.08
N SER A 450 -46.62 4.00 -6.13
CA SER A 450 -47.87 4.65 -5.68
C SER A 450 -47.68 6.05 -5.09
N ILE A 451 -46.55 6.31 -4.44
CA ILE A 451 -46.23 7.60 -3.82
C ILE A 451 -45.47 8.46 -4.83
N TYR A 452 -44.34 7.93 -5.31
CA TYR A 452 -43.46 8.61 -6.24
C TYR A 452 -42.63 7.57 -7.01
N PRO A 453 -42.51 7.67 -8.34
CA PRO A 453 -41.73 6.72 -9.12
C PRO A 453 -40.23 6.85 -8.80
N LEU A 454 -39.60 5.73 -8.46
CA LEU A 454 -38.18 5.63 -8.19
C LEU A 454 -37.44 4.96 -9.35
N GLN A 455 -36.12 5.13 -9.38
CA GLN A 455 -35.20 4.42 -10.27
C GLN A 455 -33.93 4.08 -9.47
N ASN A 456 -33.18 3.08 -9.95
CA ASN A 456 -31.88 2.69 -9.37
C ASN A 456 -31.98 2.43 -7.86
N VAL A 457 -32.96 1.60 -7.48
CA VAL A 457 -33.16 1.19 -6.08
C VAL A 457 -32.24 0.03 -5.78
N PHE A 458 -31.17 0.29 -5.02
CA PHE A 458 -30.16 -0.72 -4.70
C PHE A 458 -29.92 -0.83 -3.21
N ILE A 459 -29.57 -2.05 -2.78
CA ILE A 459 -28.91 -2.25 -1.49
C ILE A 459 -27.44 -1.92 -1.70
N ARG A 460 -27.06 -0.71 -1.29
CA ARG A 460 -25.71 -0.18 -1.47
C ARG A 460 -24.69 -0.94 -0.64
N LYS A 461 -25.03 -1.22 0.62
CA LYS A 461 -24.08 -1.75 1.60
C LYS A 461 -24.77 -2.66 2.60
N VAL A 462 -24.10 -3.75 2.94
CA VAL A 462 -24.50 -4.68 4.00
C VAL A 462 -23.31 -4.86 4.93
N LYS A 463 -23.56 -4.71 6.23
CA LYS A 463 -22.56 -4.94 7.29
C LYS A 463 -23.11 -5.95 8.29
N ILE A 464 -22.31 -6.95 8.65
CA ILE A 464 -22.56 -7.73 9.87
C ILE A 464 -22.09 -6.91 11.07
N LEU A 465 -22.97 -6.70 12.05
CA LEU A 465 -22.65 -6.03 13.31
C LEU A 465 -22.22 -7.06 14.37
N LYS A 466 -22.98 -8.14 14.48
CA LYS A 466 -22.77 -9.26 15.40
C LYS A 466 -23.08 -10.55 14.67
N ALA A 467 -22.09 -11.45 14.65
CA ALA A 467 -22.23 -12.82 14.21
C ALA A 467 -22.61 -13.72 15.40
N PRO A 468 -23.34 -14.82 15.17
CA PRO A 468 -23.54 -15.87 16.17
C PRO A 468 -22.21 -16.55 16.51
N LYS A 469 -22.22 -17.41 17.55
CA LYS A 469 -21.05 -18.24 17.85
C LYS A 469 -20.75 -19.17 16.66
N PHE A 470 -19.46 -19.36 16.40
CA PHE A 470 -19.00 -20.23 15.32
C PHE A 470 -19.48 -21.67 15.55
N ASP A 471 -20.07 -22.26 14.52
CA ASP A 471 -20.54 -23.63 14.51
C ASP A 471 -20.07 -24.32 13.23
N LEU A 472 -19.24 -25.35 13.39
CA LEU A 472 -18.65 -26.09 12.28
C LEU A 472 -19.72 -26.82 11.45
N GLY A 473 -20.80 -27.30 12.10
CA GLY A 473 -21.88 -28.01 11.41
C GLY A 473 -22.59 -27.12 10.40
N LYS A 474 -22.97 -25.91 10.82
CA LYS A 474 -23.61 -24.91 9.95
C LYS A 474 -22.70 -24.44 8.82
N LEU A 475 -21.39 -24.33 9.08
CA LEU A 475 -20.44 -23.98 8.04
C LEU A 475 -20.33 -25.09 6.98
N MET A 476 -20.32 -26.36 7.42
CA MET A 476 -20.31 -27.51 6.50
C MET A 476 -21.59 -27.62 5.68
N GLU A 477 -22.76 -27.30 6.24
CA GLU A 477 -24.03 -27.24 5.50
C GLU A 477 -24.02 -26.19 4.37
N VAL A 478 -23.33 -25.06 4.60
CA VAL A 478 -23.19 -24.01 3.57
C VAL A 478 -22.25 -24.45 2.44
N HIS A 479 -21.25 -25.28 2.75
CA HIS A 479 -20.23 -25.76 1.82
C HIS A 479 -20.43 -27.20 1.33
N GLY A 480 -21.64 -27.76 1.52
CA GLY A 480 -22.01 -29.19 1.46
C GLY A 480 -21.81 -30.00 0.16
N ASP A 481 -20.84 -29.64 -0.68
CA ASP A 481 -20.46 -30.37 -1.91
C ASP A 481 -19.02 -30.92 -1.88
N TYR A 482 -18.34 -30.93 -0.73
CA TYR A 482 -17.08 -31.66 -0.60
C TYR A 482 -17.37 -33.15 -0.37
N SER A 483 -17.33 -33.92 -1.45
CA SER A 483 -17.27 -35.39 -1.41
C SER A 483 -16.14 -35.83 -0.47
N ALA A 484 -16.46 -36.73 0.45
CA ALA A 484 -15.62 -37.23 1.53
C ALA A 484 -14.40 -38.08 1.09
N ASP A 485 -14.02 -38.04 -0.19
CA ASP A 485 -12.97 -38.89 -0.76
C ASP A 485 -11.54 -38.39 -0.49
N ASP A 486 -11.39 -37.18 0.09
CA ASP A 486 -10.08 -36.58 0.43
C ASP A 486 -9.85 -36.41 1.96
N ILE A 487 -10.60 -37.15 2.80
CA ILE A 487 -10.29 -37.21 4.23
C ILE A 487 -9.21 -38.26 4.45
N GLY A 488 -7.96 -37.80 4.49
CA GLY A 488 -6.80 -38.58 4.89
C GLY A 488 -7.04 -39.36 6.18
N VAL A 489 -6.70 -40.65 6.12
CA VAL A 489 -6.75 -41.63 7.21
C VAL A 489 -6.17 -41.05 8.50
N LYS A 490 -6.92 -41.11 9.61
CA LYS A 490 -6.41 -40.87 10.96
C LYS A 490 -5.33 -41.90 11.26
N LEU A 491 -4.09 -41.46 11.41
CA LEU A 491 -3.03 -42.25 12.05
C LEU A 491 -3.26 -42.18 13.57
N ASP A 492 -3.66 -43.30 14.16
CA ASP A 492 -3.66 -43.47 15.62
C ASP A 492 -2.23 -43.36 16.14
N ARG A 493 -2.08 -42.57 17.20
CA ARG A 493 -0.82 -42.32 17.89
C ARG A 493 -0.42 -43.59 18.67
N PRO A 494 0.74 -44.21 18.43
CA PRO A 494 1.15 -45.36 19.23
C PRO A 494 1.49 -44.91 20.65
N ALA A 495 0.98 -45.65 21.63
CA ALA A 495 1.24 -45.47 23.06
C ALA A 495 2.69 -45.87 23.40
N ASP A 496 3.23 -45.19 24.42
CA ASP A 496 4.55 -45.41 25.00
C ASP A 496 4.78 -46.89 25.36
N GLU A 497 5.81 -47.51 24.76
CA GLU A 497 6.47 -48.70 25.32
C GLU A 497 7.97 -48.49 25.40
N THR A 498 8.48 -48.75 26.60
CA THR A 498 9.84 -48.58 27.09
C THR A 498 10.82 -49.63 26.54
N MET A 499 11.98 -49.16 26.07
CA MET A 499 13.34 -49.73 26.17
C MET A 499 13.53 -51.27 26.06
N ALA A 500 14.18 -51.72 24.99
CA ALA A 500 15.26 -52.73 25.03
C ALA A 500 16.08 -52.75 23.71
N GLU A 501 17.40 -52.88 23.87
CA GLU A 501 18.46 -52.87 22.84
C GLU A 501 18.51 -54.17 22.00
N GLY A 502 19.09 -54.11 20.79
CA GLY A 502 19.64 -55.31 20.11
C GLY A 502 19.65 -55.33 18.58
N GLU A 503 20.80 -54.91 18.01
CA GLU A 503 21.53 -55.46 16.83
C GLU A 503 20.87 -55.70 15.44
N THR A 504 21.31 -54.86 14.50
CA THR A 504 21.80 -55.10 13.10
C THR A 504 21.31 -56.32 12.27
N GLU A 505 20.76 -56.04 11.07
CA GLU A 505 21.36 -56.40 9.76
C GLU A 505 20.55 -55.87 8.54
N VAL A 506 21.09 -54.82 7.93
CA VAL A 506 21.47 -54.61 6.51
C VAL A 506 20.76 -55.35 5.33
N LEU A 507 20.43 -54.54 4.30
CA LEU A 507 20.29 -54.78 2.85
C LEU A 507 18.97 -55.37 2.29
N ALA A 508 18.19 -54.52 1.59
CA ALA A 508 18.18 -54.45 0.12
C ALA A 508 17.01 -53.59 -0.40
N GLN A 509 17.33 -52.49 -1.09
CA GLN A 509 16.46 -51.94 -2.16
C GLN A 509 16.64 -52.83 -3.43
N PRO A 510 16.05 -52.57 -4.63
CA PRO A 510 15.23 -51.42 -5.05
C PRO A 510 14.13 -51.79 -6.07
N LYS A 511 13.61 -50.73 -6.73
CA LYS A 511 13.05 -50.68 -8.10
C LYS A 511 11.56 -50.96 -8.19
N GLU A 512 10.78 -49.93 -8.52
CA GLU A 512 10.49 -49.41 -9.88
C GLU A 512 8.97 -49.64 -10.02
N SER A 513 8.13 -48.79 -10.59
CA SER A 513 8.30 -47.64 -11.45
C SER A 513 6.89 -47.17 -11.81
N PHE A 514 6.78 -45.96 -12.36
CA PHE A 514 5.74 -45.54 -13.29
C PHE A 514 4.32 -45.26 -12.74
N ILE A 515 3.55 -44.32 -13.28
CA ILE A 515 3.80 -43.14 -14.12
C ILE A 515 2.45 -42.37 -14.13
N LEU A 516 2.56 -41.04 -14.15
CA LEU A 516 1.65 -40.03 -14.71
C LEU A 516 0.13 -40.13 -14.45
N GLY A 517 -0.34 -39.13 -13.69
CA GLY A 517 -1.63 -38.49 -13.91
C GLY A 517 -1.49 -36.99 -13.61
N SER A 518 -1.08 -36.22 -14.62
CA SER A 518 -1.13 -34.76 -14.63
C SER A 518 -2.58 -34.28 -14.51
N ASP A 519 -2.83 -33.22 -13.73
CA ASP A 519 -3.59 -32.04 -14.20
C ASP A 519 -3.60 -30.87 -13.19
N ASN A 520 -3.15 -29.70 -13.67
CA ASN A 520 -3.37 -28.29 -13.27
C ASN A 520 -3.47 -27.84 -11.79
N PRO A 521 -2.74 -26.76 -11.40
CA PRO A 521 -2.93 -26.12 -10.09
C PRO A 521 -4.04 -25.04 -10.14
N PHE A 522 -4.91 -25.08 -9.12
CA PHE A 522 -5.93 -24.10 -8.72
C PHE A 522 -7.09 -23.84 -9.69
N ASN A 523 -8.14 -24.64 -9.54
CA ASN A 523 -9.50 -24.21 -9.88
C ASN A 523 -10.13 -23.51 -8.68
N PHE A 524 -10.39 -22.21 -8.81
CA PHE A 524 -11.42 -21.54 -8.01
C PHE A 524 -12.78 -21.91 -8.63
N ARG A 525 -13.62 -22.64 -7.91
CA ARG A 525 -15.03 -22.80 -8.26
C ARG A 525 -15.89 -21.99 -7.29
N PRO A 526 -16.75 -21.09 -7.77
CA PRO A 526 -17.92 -20.65 -7.01
C PRO A 526 -18.96 -21.78 -7.02
N PHE A 527 -19.72 -21.87 -5.94
CA PHE A 527 -21.02 -22.54 -5.77
C PHE A 527 -21.40 -23.62 -6.80
N GLY A 528 -21.34 -24.89 -6.38
CA GLY A 528 -22.19 -25.93 -6.95
C GLY A 528 -23.62 -25.77 -6.44
N MET A 529 -24.53 -25.39 -7.33
CA MET A 529 -25.93 -25.83 -7.26
C MET A 529 -26.07 -26.86 -8.36
N ALA A 530 -26.31 -28.11 -7.97
CA ALA A 530 -26.65 -29.18 -8.89
C ALA A 530 -27.95 -28.82 -9.63
N LEU A 531 -27.87 -28.68 -10.95
CA LEU A 531 -29.03 -28.78 -11.83
C LEU A 531 -29.38 -30.27 -11.94
N SER A 532 -30.44 -30.69 -11.27
CA SER A 532 -31.19 -31.87 -11.68
C SER A 532 -32.01 -31.51 -12.91
N ASN A 533 -31.77 -32.22 -14.02
CA ASN A 533 -32.61 -32.19 -15.20
C ASN A 533 -34.08 -32.47 -14.84
N GLN A 534 -34.97 -31.56 -15.20
CA GLN A 534 -36.23 -31.83 -15.91
C GLN A 534 -36.76 -30.54 -16.55
#